data_AF-A0A846L3G2-F1
#
_entry.id   AF-A0A846L3G2-F1
#
_cell.length_a   1.000
_cell.length_b   1.000
_cell.length_c   1.000
_cell.angle_alpha   90.00
_cell.angle_beta   90.00
_cell.angle_gamma   90.00
#
_symmetry.space_group_name_H-M   'P 1'
#
loop_
_entity.id
_entity.type
_entity.pdbx_description
1 polymer ?
#
loop_
_entity_poly.entity_id
_entity_poly.type
_entity_poly.pdbx_seq_one_letter_code
_entity_poly.pdbx_strand_id
1 'polypeptide(L)'
;MDKTLREIKLELQKSNIWDESTLILTSDHWLRKDFWDNTLSKLNKEETDLCNQRKEALVPLIIKMPHQKKAISNDKSFNAIALHNLVLDIYKDKVSNEKDLVSWLDNLDDSLKKP
;
A
#
# COMPACT_ATOMS: atom_id res chain seq x y z
N MET A 1 -9.37 8.44 -3.70
CA MET A 1 -8.35 8.21 -2.65
C MET A 1 -7.18 9.20 -2.76
N ASP A 2 -6.71 9.54 -3.98
CA ASP A 2 -5.59 10.48 -4.19
C ASP A 2 -5.71 11.81 -3.41
N LYS A 3 -6.87 12.48 -3.50
CA LYS A 3 -7.17 13.69 -2.73
C LYS A 3 -6.93 13.52 -1.22
N THR A 4 -7.44 12.43 -0.64
CA THR A 4 -7.30 12.15 0.80
C THR A 4 -5.86 11.88 1.19
N LEU A 5 -5.10 11.16 0.36
CA LEU A 5 -3.66 10.95 0.61
C LEU A 5 -2.89 12.28 0.59
N ARG A 6 -3.23 13.18 -0.34
CA ARG A 6 -2.68 14.53 -0.37
C ARG A 6 -3.02 15.32 0.89
N GLU A 7 -4.26 15.24 1.38
CA GLU A 7 -4.69 15.90 2.61
C GLU A 7 -3.92 15.38 3.83
N ILE A 8 -3.81 14.05 4.00
CA ILE A 8 -3.01 13.43 5.06
C ILE A 8 -1.56 13.95 5.03
N LYS A 9 -0.94 13.95 3.84
CA LYS A 9 0.43 14.47 3.66
C LYS A 9 0.53 15.93 4.12
N LEU A 10 -0.38 16.78 3.66
CA LEU A 10 -0.36 18.20 4.00
C LEU A 10 -0.50 18.43 5.52
N GLU A 11 -1.36 17.68 6.20
CA GLU A 11 -1.54 17.80 7.65
C GLU A 11 -0.31 17.35 8.44
N LEU A 12 0.35 16.25 8.03
CA LEU A 12 1.60 15.79 8.63
C LEU A 12 2.75 16.78 8.39
N GLN A 13 2.79 17.42 7.20
CA GLN A 13 3.78 18.45 6.88
C GLN A 13 3.58 19.72 7.70
N LYS A 14 2.33 20.20 7.85
CA LYS A 14 2.01 21.35 8.72
C LYS A 14 2.42 21.12 10.17
N SER A 15 2.37 19.87 10.62
CA SER A 15 2.75 19.46 11.97
C SER A 15 4.24 19.13 12.12
N ASN A 16 5.05 19.30 11.07
CA ASN A 16 6.49 18.96 11.03
C ASN A 16 6.83 17.50 11.40
N ILE A 17 5.88 16.57 11.24
CA ILE A 17 6.08 15.14 11.53
C ILE A 17 6.06 14.27 10.28
N TRP A 18 5.88 14.87 9.10
CA TRP A 18 5.86 14.13 7.82
C TRP A 18 7.10 13.26 7.67
N ASP A 19 8.30 13.81 7.90
CA ASP A 19 9.55 13.07 7.70
C ASP A 19 9.78 12.00 8.78
N GLU A 20 9.29 12.21 10.00
CA GLU A 20 9.40 11.25 11.13
C GLU A 20 8.36 10.12 11.09
N SER A 21 7.23 10.33 10.40
CA SER A 21 6.11 9.40 10.44
C SER A 21 6.34 8.18 9.55
N THR A 22 5.88 7.01 10.02
CA THR A 22 5.61 5.88 9.14
C THR A 22 4.16 5.93 8.67
N LEU A 23 3.91 5.75 7.38
CA LEU A 23 2.56 5.65 6.82
C LEU A 23 2.42 4.29 6.13
N ILE A 24 1.38 3.52 6.49
CA ILE A 24 0.99 2.28 5.81
C ILE A 24 -0.44 2.48 5.33
N LEU A 25 -0.64 2.43 4.01
CA LEU A 25 -1.94 2.62 3.37
C LEU A 25 -2.25 1.41 2.50
N THR A 26 -3.40 0.78 2.74
CA THR A 26 -3.86 -0.35 1.93
C THR A 26 -5.38 -0.34 1.78
N SER A 27 -5.89 -1.22 0.91
CA SER A 27 -7.33 -1.46 0.76
C SER A 27 -7.70 -2.75 1.50
N ASP A 28 -8.90 -2.78 2.08
CA ASP A 28 -9.45 -3.98 2.72
C ASP A 28 -9.85 -5.06 1.70
N HIS A 29 -10.20 -4.65 0.48
CA HIS A 29 -10.55 -5.57 -0.59
C HIS A 29 -10.07 -5.08 -1.96
N TRP A 30 -9.95 -6.03 -2.90
CA TRP A 30 -9.72 -5.76 -4.31
C TRP A 30 -10.99 -5.24 -5.00
N LEU A 31 -10.83 -4.63 -6.18
CA LEU A 31 -11.95 -4.06 -6.92
C LEU A 31 -12.81 -5.14 -7.61
N ARG A 32 -14.04 -5.32 -7.15
CA ARG A 32 -15.00 -6.26 -7.76
C ARG A 32 -15.79 -5.61 -8.88
N LYS A 33 -15.26 -5.62 -10.10
CA LYS A 33 -15.86 -4.94 -11.26
C LYS A 33 -17.35 -5.27 -11.45
N ASP A 34 -17.72 -6.55 -11.43
CA ASP A 34 -19.11 -7.00 -11.64
C ASP A 34 -20.09 -6.45 -10.59
N PHE A 35 -19.62 -6.20 -9.37
CA PHE A 35 -20.45 -5.57 -8.34
C PHE A 35 -20.73 -4.12 -8.71
N TRP A 36 -19.70 -3.36 -9.09
CA TRP A 36 -19.80 -1.93 -9.39
C TRP A 36 -20.53 -1.63 -10.71
N ASP A 37 -20.36 -2.46 -11.73
CA ASP A 37 -21.08 -2.32 -13.02
C ASP A 37 -22.61 -2.40 -12.83
N ASN A 38 -23.07 -3.07 -11.77
CA ASN A 38 -24.48 -3.20 -11.40
C ASN A 38 -24.97 -2.14 -10.37
N THR A 39 -24.09 -1.23 -9.93
CA THR A 39 -24.45 -0.13 -9.03
C THR A 39 -24.75 1.18 -9.79
N LEU A 40 -25.32 2.17 -9.08
CA LEU A 40 -25.66 3.49 -9.63
C LEU A 40 -24.45 4.34 -10.06
N SER A 41 -23.22 3.92 -9.72
CA SER A 41 -21.99 4.63 -10.06
C SER A 41 -21.25 3.89 -11.18
N LYS A 42 -21.68 4.13 -12.43
CA LYS A 42 -21.00 3.57 -13.59
C LYS A 42 -19.61 4.18 -13.74
N LEU A 43 -18.62 3.31 -13.92
CA LEU A 43 -17.27 3.69 -14.29
C LEU A 43 -17.30 4.36 -15.68
N ASN A 44 -16.42 5.35 -15.86
CA ASN A 44 -16.18 5.92 -17.18
C ASN A 44 -15.36 4.95 -18.06
N LYS A 45 -15.17 5.29 -19.34
CA LYS A 45 -14.46 4.42 -20.30
C LYS A 45 -13.02 4.13 -19.87
N GLU A 46 -12.28 5.15 -19.46
CA GLU A 46 -10.88 5.02 -19.02
C GLU A 46 -10.77 4.12 -17.78
N GLU A 47 -11.64 4.34 -16.79
CA GLU A 47 -11.72 3.52 -15.58
C GLU A 47 -12.04 2.06 -15.92
N THR A 48 -12.98 1.84 -16.84
CA THR A 48 -13.36 0.50 -17.31
C THR A 48 -12.17 -0.20 -17.99
N ASP A 49 -11.46 0.51 -18.87
CA ASP A 49 -10.29 -0.02 -19.58
C ASP A 49 -9.15 -0.38 -18.61
N LEU A 50 -8.91 0.44 -17.58
CA LEU A 50 -7.96 0.15 -16.50
C LEU A 50 -8.40 -1.07 -15.67
N CYS A 51 -9.69 -1.19 -15.37
CA CYS A 51 -10.22 -2.34 -14.62
C CYS A 51 -10.08 -3.65 -15.41
N ASN A 52 -10.31 -3.61 -16.73
CA ASN A 52 -10.19 -4.77 -17.60
C ASN A 52 -8.75 -5.31 -17.71
N GLN A 53 -7.75 -4.48 -17.44
CA GLN A 53 -6.35 -4.90 -17.44
C GLN A 53 -5.95 -5.66 -16.16
N ARG A 54 -6.74 -5.57 -15.08
CA ARG A 54 -6.46 -6.28 -13.83
C ARG A 54 -6.89 -7.74 -13.92
N LYS A 55 -5.91 -8.64 -13.78
CA LYS A 55 -6.14 -10.10 -13.79
C LYS A 55 -6.14 -10.71 -12.38
N GLU A 56 -5.53 -10.02 -11.43
CA GLU A 56 -5.28 -10.53 -10.08
C GLU A 56 -6.08 -9.75 -9.04
N ALA A 57 -6.51 -10.45 -7.99
CA ALA A 57 -7.26 -9.90 -6.87
C ALA A 57 -6.36 -9.13 -5.88
N LEU A 58 -5.52 -8.24 -6.40
CA LEU A 58 -4.55 -7.47 -5.60
C LEU A 58 -5.15 -6.17 -5.06
N VAL A 59 -4.71 -5.80 -3.87
CA VAL A 59 -4.99 -4.51 -3.22
C VAL A 59 -3.77 -3.58 -3.36
N PRO A 60 -3.98 -2.26 -3.46
CA PRO A 60 -2.88 -1.32 -3.40
C PRO A 60 -2.22 -1.35 -2.00
N LEU A 61 -0.91 -1.16 -1.97
CA LEU A 61 -0.15 -0.93 -0.75
C LEU A 61 0.84 0.20 -0.99
N ILE A 62 0.80 1.22 -0.14
CA ILE A 62 1.78 2.31 -0.11
C ILE A 62 2.36 2.36 1.30
N ILE A 63 3.68 2.30 1.38
CA ILE A 63 4.42 2.46 2.64
C ILE A 63 5.40 3.62 2.49
N LYS A 64 5.38 4.56 3.44
CA LYS A 64 6.39 5.60 3.60
C LYS A 64 7.13 5.35 4.89
N MET A 65 8.45 5.18 4.81
CA MET A 65 9.34 5.06 5.97
C MET A 65 9.86 6.44 6.41
N PRO A 66 10.28 6.59 7.68
CA PRO A 66 10.91 7.82 8.15
C PRO A 66 12.11 8.24 7.30
N HIS A 67 12.25 9.54 7.04
CA HIS A 67 13.31 10.16 6.24
C HIS A 67 13.54 9.61 4.82
N GLN A 68 12.60 8.81 4.29
CA GLN A 68 12.69 8.24 2.94
C GLN A 68 12.73 9.35 1.87
N LYS A 69 13.81 9.37 1.08
CA LYS A 69 14.02 10.40 0.03
C LYS A 69 13.62 9.97 -1.37
N LYS A 70 13.52 8.66 -1.61
CA LYS A 70 13.27 8.08 -2.94
C LYS A 70 12.13 7.07 -2.87
N ALA A 71 11.30 7.05 -3.91
CA ALA A 71 10.33 6.00 -4.10
C ALA A 71 11.03 4.69 -4.47
N ILE A 72 10.50 3.58 -3.98
CA ILE A 72 10.93 2.21 -4.29
C ILE A 72 9.68 1.47 -4.75
N SER A 73 9.74 0.87 -5.94
CA SER A 73 8.71 -0.05 -6.40
C SER A 73 9.08 -1.46 -5.99
N ASN A 74 8.10 -2.21 -5.47
CA ASN A 74 8.24 -3.63 -5.22
C ASN A 74 7.17 -4.37 -6.03
N ASP A 75 7.60 -5.17 -6.99
CA ASP A 75 6.72 -5.90 -7.90
C ASP A 75 6.37 -7.30 -7.37
N LYS A 76 6.88 -7.68 -6.19
CA LYS A 76 6.60 -8.98 -5.57
C LYS A 76 5.27 -8.93 -4.81
N SER A 77 4.31 -9.72 -5.27
CA SER A 77 3.05 -9.93 -4.56
C SER A 77 3.28 -10.67 -3.23
N PHE A 78 2.50 -10.30 -2.22
CA PHE A 78 2.47 -11.00 -0.93
C PHE A 78 1.10 -10.82 -0.26
N ASN A 79 0.81 -11.66 0.73
CA ASN A 79 -0.44 -11.66 1.44
C ASN A 79 -0.52 -10.52 2.47
N ALA A 80 -1.64 -9.80 2.51
CA ALA A 80 -1.87 -8.68 3.44
C ALA A 80 -1.72 -9.05 4.92
N ILE A 81 -1.86 -10.33 5.30
CA ILE A 81 -1.58 -10.85 6.65
C ILE A 81 -0.16 -10.48 7.11
N ALA A 82 0.80 -10.40 6.20
CA ALA A 82 2.18 -10.01 6.51
C ALA A 82 2.28 -8.62 7.15
N LEU A 83 1.34 -7.70 6.85
CA LEU A 83 1.34 -6.35 7.41
C LEU A 83 1.24 -6.34 8.94
N HIS A 84 0.60 -7.34 9.55
CA HIS A 84 0.56 -7.46 11.00
C HIS A 84 1.97 -7.59 11.60
N ASN A 85 2.77 -8.51 11.07
CA ASN A 85 4.14 -8.74 11.52
C ASN A 85 5.04 -7.54 11.21
N LEU A 86 4.84 -6.91 10.05
CA LEU A 86 5.57 -5.69 9.69
C LEU A 86 5.36 -4.58 10.73
N VAL A 87 4.12 -4.32 11.13
CA VAL A 87 3.82 -3.29 12.15
C VAL A 87 4.50 -3.62 13.49
N LEU A 88 4.50 -4.89 13.90
CA LEU A 88 5.18 -5.32 15.13
C LEU A 88 6.70 -5.15 15.03
N ASP A 89 7.30 -5.43 13.88
CA ASP A 89 8.74 -5.29 13.68
C ASP A 89 9.16 -3.82 13.55
N ILE A 90 8.31 -2.95 12.99
CA ILE A 90 8.51 -1.49 13.03
C ILE A 90 8.46 -0.99 14.48
N TYR A 91 7.45 -1.40 15.25
CA TYR A 91 7.31 -0.99 16.66
C TYR A 91 8.49 -1.44 17.54
N LYS A 92 9.18 -2.52 17.16
CA LYS A 92 10.37 -3.07 17.85
C LYS A 92 11.69 -2.55 17.28
N ASP A 93 11.66 -1.52 16.44
CA ASP A 93 12.83 -0.93 15.76
C ASP A 93 13.64 -1.93 14.90
N LYS A 94 13.03 -3.06 14.49
CA LYS A 94 13.68 -4.02 13.57
C LYS A 94 13.55 -3.60 12.11
N VAL A 95 12.52 -2.82 11.78
CA VAL A 95 12.31 -2.21 10.47
C VAL A 95 12.18 -0.70 10.68
N SER A 96 13.27 0.04 10.47
CA SER A 96 13.36 1.45 10.85
C SER A 96 13.43 2.41 9.66
N ASN A 97 13.81 1.89 8.48
CA ASN A 97 14.06 2.68 7.28
C ASN A 97 13.69 1.89 6.02
N GLU A 98 13.81 2.54 4.85
CA GLU A 98 13.45 1.94 3.56
C GLU A 98 14.28 0.71 3.18
N LYS A 99 15.55 0.62 3.60
CA LYS A 99 16.41 -0.53 3.30
C LYS A 99 16.00 -1.75 4.12
N ASP A 100 15.70 -1.53 5.40
CA ASP A 100 15.20 -2.60 6.28
C ASP A 100 13.87 -3.14 5.75
N LEU A 101 12.97 -2.27 5.31
CA LEU A 101 11.68 -2.66 4.73
C LEU A 101 11.86 -3.54 3.48
N VAL A 102 12.74 -3.15 2.57
CA VAL A 102 13.03 -3.95 1.37
C VAL A 102 13.61 -5.31 1.76
N SER A 103 14.58 -5.34 2.67
CA SER A 103 15.16 -6.59 3.18
C SER A 103 14.10 -7.47 3.86
N TRP A 104 13.20 -6.87 4.64
CA TRP A 104 12.11 -7.57 5.31
C TRP A 104 11.15 -8.22 4.29
N LEU A 105 10.79 -7.50 3.23
CA LEU A 105 9.94 -8.03 2.15
C LEU A 105 10.63 -9.16 1.37
N ASP A 106 11.94 -9.04 1.11
CA ASP A 106 12.72 -10.07 0.42
C ASP A 106 12.83 -11.37 1.22
N ASN A 107 12.85 -11.27 2.55
CA ASN A 107 12.96 -12.39 3.47
C ASN A 107 11.60 -12.87 4.03
N LEU A 108 10.48 -12.46 3.42
CA LEU A 108 9.17 -12.99 3.77
C LEU A 108 9.15 -14.52 3.68
N ASP A 109 8.37 -15.15 4.56
CA ASP A 109 8.07 -16.57 4.48
C ASP A 109 7.40 -16.88 3.13
N ASP A 110 7.79 -17.97 2.47
CA ASP A 110 7.27 -18.34 1.16
C ASP A 110 5.76 -18.61 1.16
N SER A 111 5.18 -18.97 2.31
CA SER A 111 3.73 -19.09 2.48
C SER A 111 3.01 -17.75 2.34
N LEU A 112 3.67 -16.63 2.64
CA LEU A 112 3.13 -15.27 2.52
C LEU A 112 3.40 -14.64 1.16
N LYS A 113 4.25 -15.23 0.31
CA LYS A 113 4.56 -14.72 -1.05
C LYS A 113 3.52 -15.10 -2.09
N LYS A 114 2.45 -15.80 -1.69
CA LYS A 114 1.34 -16.15 -2.57
C LYS A 114 0.14 -15.23 -2.27
N PRO A 115 -0.52 -14.68 -3.31
CA PRO A 115 -1.76 -13.94 -3.14
C PRO A 115 -2.88 -14.83 -2.59
#